data_AF-A0A401T1C2-F1
#
_entry.id   AF-A0A401T1C2-F1
#
_cell.length_a   1.000
_cell.length_b   1.000
_cell.length_c   1.000
_cell.angle_alpha   90.00
_cell.angle_beta   90.00
_cell.angle_gamma   90.00
#
_symmetry.space_group_name_H-M   'P 1'
#
loop_
_entity.id
_entity.type
_entity.pdbx_description
1 polymer ?
#
loop_
_entity_poly.entity_id
_entity_poly.type
_entity_poly.pdbx_seq_one_letter_code
_entity_poly.pdbx_strand_id
1 'polypeptide(L)'
;MGLPFSDPGFSLPDVTLVGLYSPSIGYLAWRRLTDTERLSETYRAYSLQLEYLQLVLDDLQTLGLGQGPSQLTEQLTFTRTQLQSLVSNLRSLLEALAQPLPIIDKPLDSEANGASDFKRKLRGYFVCREYAHWVKRTLRDFTLLSDRFPA
;
A
#
# COMPACT_ATOMS: atom_id res chain seq x y z
N MET A 1 -15.61 -11.98 -7.60
CA MET A 1 -14.96 -12.69 -6.47
C MET A 1 -15.54 -14.10 -6.39
N GLY A 2 -14.76 -15.08 -5.96
CA GLY A 2 -15.25 -16.44 -5.72
C GLY A 2 -15.68 -16.64 -4.26
N LEU A 3 -16.40 -17.73 -3.98
CA LEU A 3 -16.66 -18.15 -2.60
C LEU A 3 -15.32 -18.37 -1.84
N PRO A 4 -15.23 -18.01 -0.56
CA PRO A 4 -16.30 -17.50 0.32
C PRO A 4 -16.50 -15.96 0.28
N PHE A 5 -15.68 -15.20 -0.46
CA PHE A 5 -15.73 -13.72 -0.45
C PHE A 5 -17.00 -13.11 -1.05
N SER A 6 -17.77 -13.90 -1.80
CA SER A 6 -19.03 -13.49 -2.42
C SER A 6 -20.27 -13.94 -1.63
N ASP A 7 -20.08 -14.62 -0.49
CA ASP A 7 -21.18 -15.07 0.38
C ASP A 7 -21.71 -13.88 1.21
N PRO A 8 -23.03 -13.57 1.19
CA PRO A 8 -23.62 -12.51 2.00
C PRO A 8 -23.41 -12.66 3.51
N GLY A 9 -23.24 -13.89 4.01
CA GLY A 9 -22.97 -14.19 5.41
C GLY A 9 -21.48 -14.16 5.78
N PHE A 10 -20.58 -13.99 4.82
CA PHE A 10 -19.15 -13.97 5.06
C PHE A 10 -18.70 -12.61 5.61
N SER A 11 -18.43 -12.57 6.90
CA SER A 11 -17.65 -11.51 7.51
C SER A 11 -16.18 -11.89 7.53
N LEU A 12 -15.32 -11.00 7.03
CA LEU A 12 -13.90 -11.12 7.33
C LEU A 12 -13.72 -10.94 8.85
N PRO A 13 -13.00 -11.84 9.53
CA PRO A 13 -12.63 -11.57 10.91
C PRO A 13 -11.81 -10.26 10.92
N ASP A 14 -11.92 -9.47 12.00
CA ASP A 14 -11.21 -8.19 12.20
C ASP A 14 -9.70 -8.44 12.41
N VAL A 15 -9.09 -9.07 11.40
CA VAL A 15 -7.72 -9.51 11.39
C VAL A 15 -6.99 -8.50 10.53
N THR A 16 -6.31 -7.56 11.17
CA THR A 16 -5.26 -6.81 10.48
C THR A 16 -4.15 -7.78 10.14
N LEU A 17 -3.68 -7.78 8.88
CA LEU A 17 -2.50 -8.53 8.52
C LEU A 17 -1.32 -8.00 9.33
N VAL A 18 -0.75 -8.83 10.21
CA VAL A 18 0.34 -8.42 11.11
C VAL A 18 1.51 -7.93 10.27
N GLY A 19 2.01 -6.74 10.57
CA GLY A 19 3.11 -6.11 9.85
C GLY A 19 2.71 -5.30 8.61
N LEU A 20 1.43 -5.19 8.28
CA LEU A 20 0.97 -4.32 7.19
C LEU A 20 0.95 -2.85 7.68
N TYR A 21 1.67 -1.98 6.97
CA TYR A 21 1.81 -0.58 7.36
C TYR A 21 0.49 0.18 7.25
N SER A 22 -0.05 0.63 8.38
CA SER A 22 -1.38 1.25 8.43
C SER A 22 -1.34 2.75 8.14
N PRO A 23 -2.27 3.28 7.33
CA PRO A 23 -2.47 4.71 7.17
C PRO A 23 -3.16 5.36 8.37
N SER A 24 -3.66 4.57 9.33
CA SER A 24 -4.43 5.06 10.47
C SER A 24 -3.58 5.88 11.41
N ILE A 25 -3.99 7.12 11.63
CA ILE A 25 -3.39 8.05 12.58
C ILE A 25 -4.51 8.91 13.17
N GLY A 26 -4.43 9.22 14.48
CA GLY A 26 -5.41 10.07 15.14
C GLY A 26 -5.44 11.48 14.54
N TYR A 27 -6.62 12.09 14.47
CA TYR A 27 -6.81 13.39 13.81
C TYR A 27 -5.84 14.48 14.29
N LEU A 28 -5.65 14.61 15.62
CA LEU A 28 -4.75 15.60 16.19
C LEU A 28 -3.27 15.32 15.84
N ALA A 29 -2.86 14.05 15.85
CA ALA A 29 -1.51 13.67 15.44
C ALA A 29 -1.30 13.97 13.94
N TRP A 30 -2.27 13.63 13.10
CA TRP A 30 -2.25 13.94 11.69
C TRP A 30 -2.18 15.44 11.38
N ARG A 31 -2.91 16.28 12.12
CA ARG A 31 -2.87 17.75 11.95
C ARG A 31 -1.52 18.35 12.35
N ARG A 32 -0.79 17.71 13.26
CA ARG A 32 0.52 18.17 13.74
C ARG A 32 1.68 17.79 12.82
N LEU A 33 1.46 16.89 11.86
CA LEU A 33 2.49 16.55 10.88
C LEU A 33 2.90 17.79 10.08
N THR A 34 4.20 18.04 10.08
CA THR A 34 4.89 18.98 9.18
C THR A 34 4.83 18.50 7.74
N ASP A 35 5.13 19.41 6.81
CA ASP A 35 5.11 19.09 5.38
C ASP A 35 6.13 17.98 5.05
N THR A 36 7.32 18.06 5.63
CA THR A 36 8.36 17.03 5.51
C THR A 36 7.92 15.68 6.07
N GLU A 37 7.25 15.66 7.23
CA GLU A 37 6.76 14.40 7.81
C GLU A 37 5.70 13.76 6.93
N ARG A 38 4.80 14.55 6.32
CA ARG A 38 3.82 14.04 5.34
C ARG A 38 4.51 13.41 4.14
N LEU A 39 5.50 14.07 3.57
CA LEU A 39 6.28 13.55 2.44
C LEU A 39 7.04 12.27 2.81
N SER A 40 7.66 12.26 3.99
CA SER A 40 8.40 11.11 4.52
C SER A 40 7.49 9.90 4.73
N GLU A 41 6.32 10.10 5.33
CA GLU A 41 5.32 9.04 5.53
C GLU A 41 4.77 8.51 4.22
N THR A 42 4.52 9.41 3.26
CA THR A 42 4.06 9.04 1.91
C THR A 42 5.11 8.20 1.19
N TYR A 43 6.38 8.60 1.25
CA TYR A 43 7.51 7.85 0.67
C TYR A 43 7.63 6.46 1.29
N ARG A 44 7.60 6.36 2.62
CA ARG A 44 7.65 5.07 3.35
C ARG A 44 6.50 4.16 2.93
N ALA A 45 5.27 4.68 2.95
CA ALA A 45 4.08 3.91 2.64
C ALA A 45 4.11 3.31 1.23
N TYR A 46 4.44 4.12 0.21
CA TYR A 46 4.46 3.62 -1.16
C TYR A 46 5.67 2.75 -1.46
N SER A 47 6.80 2.94 -0.77
CA SER A 47 7.94 2.03 -0.87
C SER A 47 7.57 0.63 -0.35
N LEU A 48 6.90 0.54 0.80
CA LEU A 48 6.37 -0.71 1.32
C LEU A 48 5.28 -1.30 0.42
N GLN A 49 4.41 -0.45 -0.13
CA GLN A 49 3.34 -0.90 -1.03
C GLN A 49 3.88 -1.58 -2.31
N LEU A 50 5.03 -1.15 -2.83
CA LEU A 50 5.67 -1.81 -3.97
C LEU A 50 6.04 -3.26 -3.67
N GLU A 51 6.58 -3.52 -2.49
CA GLU A 51 6.93 -4.86 -2.01
C GLU A 51 5.66 -5.68 -1.77
N TYR A 52 4.62 -5.08 -1.18
CA TYR A 52 3.35 -5.77 -0.93
C TYR A 52 2.64 -6.16 -2.22
N LEU A 53 2.62 -5.29 -3.24
CA LEU A 53 2.03 -5.61 -4.54
C LEU A 53 2.81 -6.70 -5.26
N GLN A 54 4.15 -6.72 -5.14
CA GLN A 54 4.96 -7.81 -5.69
C GLN A 54 4.58 -9.14 -5.05
N LEU A 55 4.48 -9.18 -3.72
CA LEU A 55 4.05 -10.39 -3.00
C LEU A 55 2.66 -10.88 -3.44
N VAL A 56 1.72 -9.96 -3.70
CA VAL A 56 0.38 -10.32 -4.20
C VAL A 56 0.44 -10.86 -5.63
N LEU A 57 1.30 -10.31 -6.50
CA LEU A 57 1.52 -10.84 -7.85
C LEU A 57 2.11 -12.26 -7.79
N ASP A 58 3.10 -12.49 -6.93
CA ASP A 58 3.71 -13.82 -6.72
C ASP A 58 2.69 -14.83 -6.17
N ASP A 59 1.77 -14.37 -5.31
CA ASP A 59 0.65 -15.17 -4.82
C ASP A 59 -0.31 -15.55 -5.94
N LEU A 60 -0.68 -14.62 -6.82
CA LEU A 60 -1.54 -14.91 -7.96
C LEU A 60 -0.90 -15.95 -8.89
N GLN A 61 0.40 -15.85 -9.12
CA GLN A 61 1.14 -16.86 -9.89
C GLN A 61 1.09 -18.23 -9.20
N THR A 62 1.32 -18.28 -7.89
CA THR A 62 1.28 -19.54 -7.11
C THR A 62 -0.11 -20.18 -7.12
N LEU A 63 -1.17 -19.39 -7.07
CA LEU A 63 -2.56 -19.84 -7.12
C LEU A 63 -3.00 -20.34 -8.52
N GLY A 64 -2.12 -20.27 -9.53
CA GLY A 64 -2.49 -20.52 -10.92
C GLY A 64 -3.44 -19.46 -11.51
N LEU A 65 -3.66 -18.35 -10.80
CA LEU A 65 -4.51 -17.24 -11.22
C LEU A 65 -3.75 -16.17 -12.01
N GLY A 66 -2.41 -16.28 -12.07
CA GLY A 66 -1.53 -15.38 -12.80
C GLY A 66 -1.14 -15.84 -14.22
N GLN A 67 -1.58 -17.02 -14.68
CA GLN A 67 -1.12 -17.66 -15.92
C GLN A 67 -1.77 -17.13 -17.22
N GLY A 68 -2.29 -15.89 -17.19
CA GLY A 68 -2.82 -15.18 -18.35
C GLY A 68 -3.08 -13.72 -18.01
N PRO A 69 -3.29 -12.85 -19.00
CA PRO A 69 -3.73 -11.48 -18.79
C PRO A 69 -5.11 -11.49 -18.12
N SER A 70 -5.11 -11.54 -16.79
CA SER A 70 -6.30 -11.28 -16.00
C SER A 70 -6.36 -9.77 -15.77
N GLN A 71 -7.56 -9.20 -15.85
CA GLN A 71 -7.78 -7.77 -15.57
C GLN A 71 -7.16 -7.37 -14.22
N LEU A 72 -7.17 -8.27 -13.24
CA LEU A 72 -6.55 -8.04 -11.93
C LEU A 72 -5.02 -7.99 -12.01
N THR A 73 -4.37 -8.97 -12.64
CA THR A 73 -2.90 -9.00 -12.78
C THR A 73 -2.39 -7.77 -13.54
N GLU A 74 -3.09 -7.38 -14.60
CA GLU A 74 -2.77 -6.18 -15.37
C GLU A 74 -2.92 -4.90 -14.53
N GLN A 75 -4.03 -4.76 -13.80
CA GLN A 75 -4.28 -3.60 -12.93
C GLN A 75 -3.25 -3.48 -11.80
N LEU A 76 -2.88 -4.61 -11.17
CA LEU A 76 -1.87 -4.62 -10.11
C LEU A 76 -0.49 -4.28 -10.66
N THR A 77 -0.13 -4.81 -11.84
CA THR A 77 1.13 -4.50 -12.51
C THR A 77 1.20 -3.03 -12.91
N PHE A 78 0.14 -2.50 -13.53
CA PHE A 78 0.02 -1.09 -13.88
C PHE A 78 0.14 -0.19 -12.64
N THR A 79 -0.60 -0.51 -11.58
CA THR A 79 -0.55 0.23 -10.31
C THR A 79 0.86 0.25 -9.74
N ARG A 80 1.55 -0.90 -9.75
CA ARG A 80 2.94 -0.99 -9.27
C ARG A 80 3.87 -0.09 -10.08
N THR A 81 3.76 -0.06 -11.41
CA THR A 81 4.54 0.86 -12.26
C THR A 81 4.29 2.32 -11.91
N GLN A 82 3.03 2.72 -11.71
CA GLN A 82 2.70 4.09 -11.29
C GLN A 82 3.31 4.43 -9.92
N LEU A 83 3.28 3.49 -8.97
CA LEU A 83 3.89 3.68 -7.66
C LEU A 83 5.43 3.77 -7.73
N GLN A 84 6.08 3.05 -8.63
CA GLN A 84 7.54 3.17 -8.82
C GLN A 84 7.91 4.60 -9.24
N SER A 85 7.18 5.17 -10.19
CA SER A 85 7.39 6.57 -10.60
C SER A 85 7.10 7.53 -9.45
N LEU A 86 6.02 7.34 -8.69
CA LEU A 86 5.68 8.17 -7.54
C LEU A 86 6.77 8.13 -6.46
N VAL A 87 7.26 6.95 -6.10
CA VAL A 87 8.34 6.77 -5.10
C VAL A 87 9.63 7.44 -5.58
N SER A 88 9.96 7.34 -6.87
CA SER A 88 11.10 8.04 -7.45
C SER A 88 10.96 9.57 -7.31
N ASN A 89 9.78 10.12 -7.62
CA ASN A 89 9.53 11.55 -7.50
C ASN A 89 9.61 12.03 -6.04
N LEU A 90 9.02 11.28 -5.10
CA LEU A 90 9.08 11.57 -3.67
C LEU A 90 10.52 11.54 -3.14
N ARG A 91 11.32 10.57 -3.59
CA ARG A 91 12.74 10.49 -3.26
C ARG A 91 13.48 11.75 -3.71
N SER A 92 13.35 12.11 -4.98
CA SER A 92 14.02 13.31 -5.53
C SER A 92 13.59 14.58 -4.80
N LEU A 93 12.32 14.68 -4.40
CA LEU A 93 11.82 15.80 -3.61
C LEU A 93 12.42 15.85 -2.20
N LEU A 94 12.47 14.71 -1.49
CA LEU A 94 13.09 14.63 -0.17
C LEU A 94 14.59 14.98 -0.23
N GLU A 95 15.31 14.48 -1.23
CA GLU A 95 16.73 14.80 -1.47
C GLU A 95 16.91 16.30 -1.76
N ALA A 96 16.06 16.90 -2.60
CA ALA A 96 16.10 18.33 -2.92
C ALA A 96 15.81 19.22 -1.70
N LEU A 97 14.98 18.75 -0.76
CA LEU A 97 14.71 19.41 0.51
C LEU A 97 15.77 19.12 1.60
N ALA A 98 16.87 18.45 1.23
CA ALA A 98 17.91 17.99 2.13
C ALA A 98 17.37 17.15 3.31
N GLN A 99 16.30 16.41 3.08
CA GLN A 99 15.67 15.55 4.08
C GLN A 99 16.25 14.14 4.01
N PRO A 100 16.47 13.49 5.16
CA PRO A 100 16.91 12.10 5.19
C PRO A 100 15.82 11.21 4.61
N LEU A 101 16.21 10.21 3.82
CA LEU A 101 15.27 9.19 3.36
C LEU A 101 14.80 8.34 4.55
N PRO A 102 13.48 8.15 4.71
CA PRO A 102 12.93 7.28 5.74
C PRO A 102 13.49 5.86 5.64
N ILE A 103 13.86 5.28 6.78
CA ILE A 103 14.20 3.86 6.87
C ILE A 103 12.93 3.06 6.56
N ILE A 104 13.03 2.14 5.60
CA ILE A 104 11.93 1.25 5.24
C ILE A 104 12.01 0.00 6.12
N ASP A 105 10.99 -0.22 6.95
CA ASP A 105 10.91 -1.40 7.82
C ASP A 105 10.83 -2.68 6.98
N LYS A 106 11.17 -3.84 7.58
CA LYS A 106 11.10 -5.13 6.87
C LYS A 106 9.68 -5.33 6.33
N PRO A 107 9.48 -5.52 5.01
CA PRO A 107 8.16 -5.72 4.42
C PRO A 107 7.53 -7.02 4.92
N LEU A 108 6.24 -7.20 4.63
CA LEU A 108 5.45 -8.38 4.99
C LEU A 108 6.19 -9.65 4.61
N ASP A 109 6.50 -10.47 5.60
CA ASP A 109 7.14 -11.76 5.36
C ASP A 109 6.11 -12.73 4.75
N SER A 110 6.45 -13.32 3.61
CA SER A 110 5.62 -14.30 2.91
C SER A 110 5.40 -15.56 3.76
N GLU A 111 6.34 -15.88 4.66
CA GLU A 111 6.26 -17.01 5.58
C GLU A 111 5.38 -16.71 6.81
N ALA A 112 5.37 -15.47 7.30
CA ALA A 112 4.65 -15.08 8.52
C ALA A 112 3.12 -15.13 8.36
N ASN A 113 2.61 -15.01 7.13
CA ASN A 113 1.16 -14.94 6.86
C ASN A 113 0.57 -16.23 6.28
N GLY A 114 1.30 -17.34 6.33
CA GLY A 114 0.85 -18.69 5.98
C GLY A 114 0.67 -18.94 4.47
N ALA A 115 0.91 -20.19 4.07
CA ALA A 115 1.04 -20.56 2.67
C ALA A 115 -0.25 -21.03 1.97
N SER A 116 -1.36 -21.23 2.72
CA SER A 116 -2.61 -21.74 2.15
C SER A 116 -3.23 -20.77 1.16
N ASP A 117 -3.90 -21.29 0.13
CA ASP A 117 -4.56 -20.48 -0.91
C ASP A 117 -5.52 -19.43 -0.36
N PHE A 118 -6.28 -19.77 0.68
CA PHE A 118 -7.17 -18.83 1.35
C PHE A 118 -6.40 -17.64 1.95
N LYS A 119 -5.31 -17.90 2.67
CA LYS A 119 -4.44 -16.86 3.26
C LYS A 119 -3.76 -15.98 2.21
N ARG A 120 -3.37 -16.54 1.07
CA ARG A 120 -2.84 -15.77 -0.08
C ARG A 120 -3.89 -14.80 -0.64
N LYS A 121 -5.11 -15.28 -0.88
CA LYS A 121 -6.23 -14.44 -1.32
C LYS A 121 -6.57 -13.35 -0.30
N LEU A 122 -6.58 -13.72 0.98
CA LEU A 122 -6.86 -12.81 2.09
C LEU A 122 -5.79 -11.72 2.22
N ARG A 123 -4.51 -12.07 2.08
CA ARG A 123 -3.39 -11.11 2.03
C ARG A 123 -3.56 -10.12 0.87
N GLY A 124 -3.87 -10.62 -0.34
CA GLY A 124 -4.17 -9.76 -1.49
C GLY A 124 -5.30 -8.77 -1.23
N TYR A 125 -6.39 -9.22 -0.60
CA TYR A 125 -7.47 -8.34 -0.18
C TYR A 125 -7.00 -7.23 0.78
N PHE A 126 -6.26 -7.58 1.85
CA PHE A 126 -5.80 -6.59 2.84
C PHE A 126 -4.82 -5.58 2.25
N VAL A 127 -3.87 -6.04 1.41
CA VAL A 127 -2.92 -5.16 0.72
C VAL A 127 -3.65 -4.14 -0.16
N CYS A 128 -4.63 -4.57 -0.96
CA CYS A 128 -5.42 -3.68 -1.80
C CYS A 128 -6.29 -2.72 -0.98
N ARG A 129 -6.87 -3.18 0.14
CA ARG A 129 -7.68 -2.35 1.04
C ARG A 129 -6.84 -1.27 1.71
N GLU A 130 -5.70 -1.62 2.28
CA GLU A 130 -4.80 -0.65 2.92
C GLU A 130 -4.20 0.32 1.91
N TYR A 131 -3.89 -0.14 0.69
CA TYR A 131 -3.51 0.75 -0.41
C TYR A 131 -4.58 1.83 -0.67
N ALA A 132 -5.85 1.44 -0.78
CA ALA A 132 -6.94 2.38 -0.98
C ALA A 132 -7.07 3.40 0.19
N HIS A 133 -6.79 2.98 1.42
CA HIS A 133 -6.74 3.89 2.57
C HIS A 133 -5.55 4.85 2.50
N TRP A 134 -4.37 4.37 2.10
CA TRP A 134 -3.20 5.22 1.87
C TRP A 134 -3.44 6.25 0.79
N VAL A 135 -4.05 5.89 -0.34
CA VAL A 135 -4.42 6.85 -1.40
C VAL A 135 -5.31 7.97 -0.84
N LYS A 136 -6.32 7.64 -0.01
CA LYS A 136 -7.18 8.66 0.62
C LYS A 136 -6.40 9.57 1.57
N ARG A 137 -5.50 9.01 2.39
CA ARG A 137 -4.65 9.79 3.29
C ARG A 137 -3.71 10.71 2.51
N THR A 138 -3.03 10.18 1.50
CA THR A 138 -2.11 10.94 0.63
C THR A 138 -2.84 12.08 -0.06
N LEU A 139 -4.03 11.83 -0.64
CA LEU A 139 -4.82 12.91 -1.25
C LEU A 139 -5.07 14.05 -0.25
N ARG A 140 -5.48 13.72 0.96
CA ARG A 140 -5.70 14.69 2.04
C ARG A 140 -4.41 15.43 2.45
N ASP A 141 -3.28 14.73 2.50
CA ASP A 141 -1.97 15.31 2.81
C ASP A 141 -1.53 16.28 1.71
N PHE A 142 -1.65 15.90 0.44
CA PHE A 142 -1.26 16.74 -0.69
C PHE A 142 -2.19 17.93 -0.90
N THR A 143 -3.49 17.82 -0.66
CA THR A 143 -4.39 18.98 -0.68
C THR A 143 -3.91 20.07 0.28
N LEU A 144 -3.53 19.71 1.51
CA LEU A 144 -2.98 20.67 2.46
C LEU A 144 -1.65 21.27 2.00
N LEU A 145 -0.79 20.49 1.35
CA LEU A 145 0.47 20.99 0.80
C LEU A 145 0.22 21.98 -0.34
N SER A 146 -0.68 21.64 -1.27
CA SER A 146 -1.05 22.51 -2.39
C SER A 146 -1.68 23.83 -1.91
N ASP A 147 -2.49 23.81 -0.85
CA ASP A 147 -3.07 25.04 -0.27
C ASP A 147 -1.99 25.96 0.34
N ARG A 148 -0.88 25.39 0.84
CA ARG A 148 0.22 26.14 1.47
C ARG A 148 1.28 26.61 0.47
N PHE A 149 1.45 25.90 -0.64
CA PHE A 149 2.40 26.19 -1.71
C PHE A 149 1.67 26.34 -3.06
N PRO A 150 0.91 27.43 -3.26
CA PRO A 150 0.25 27.69 -4.53
C PRO A 150 1.30 27.89 -5.65
N ALA A 151 0.96 27.45 -6.86
CA ALA A 151 1.79 27.55 -8.06
C ALA A 151 2.00 29.00 -8.53
#